data_AF-Q0W4V2-F1
#
_entry.id   AF-Q0W4V2-F1
#
_cell.length_a   1.000
_cell.length_b   1.000
_cell.length_c   1.000
_cell.angle_alpha   90.00
_cell.angle_beta   90.00
_cell.angle_gamma   90.00
#
_symmetry.space_group_name_H-M   'P 1'
#
loop_
_entity.id
_entity.type
_entity.pdbx_description
1 polymer ?
#
loop_
_entity_poly.entity_id
_entity_poly.type
_entity_poly.pdbx_seq_one_letter_code
_entity_poly.pdbx_strand_id
1 'polypeptide(L)'
;MCPGMADDNAEALPTIIECSQLNYSMADEKGEPLAGGEASASINAESLSVSPRMGEPLLLSLREITALNAADYRLEIVLSSGEKLAFFNLGRRFDDFVRELVKARNEILLKDMLMEEKVLKQSVKGTYSLSEGEQVSRSGPCEVRVYETGLLVLPEASDPFRLPFSFISSAQAQDYRLTVTTERGQTLVLSMLGREFDPLTRALNDAMNALSLKAQATFKELVPLADSSMVRKAARHAKDGRAAMKKDLDAVSPRIWPEMEKKLEAAGVFEEYRYLKSIGQADRMCIGVKKGLPADPNVEYVWYLTPVYGEGGKPGNALIMEAVSIAPGETPEEEEPAEPEAEEEVTEDGQKSIGKATYVFRIVSRKDYPGMSKADLDRAAEEAVRTLNDCMIAINFRREPIFLSDEKLREPANLQYLYSVQRLPELRYLRERFVGRVAHAGKEKWKKDLSALLAFNVGTADDSVRWSKA
;
A
#
# COMPACT_ATOMS: atom_id res chain seq x y z
N MET A 1 -20.24 -15.75 43.03
CA MET A 1 -18.93 -16.26 42.61
C MET A 1 -18.78 -15.93 41.14
N CYS A 2 -18.08 -14.84 40.85
CA CYS A 2 -17.75 -14.42 39.49
C CYS A 2 -16.39 -15.02 39.15
N PRO A 3 -16.27 -15.86 38.11
CA PRO A 3 -14.98 -16.35 37.67
C PRO A 3 -14.38 -15.41 36.63
N GLY A 4 -13.11 -15.07 36.83
CA GLY A 4 -12.16 -14.82 35.74
C GLY A 4 -12.07 -13.41 35.20
N MET A 5 -11.52 -12.47 35.97
CA MET A 5 -10.66 -11.45 35.37
C MET A 5 -9.42 -12.18 34.86
N ALA A 6 -9.28 -12.28 33.53
CA ALA A 6 -8.04 -12.70 32.92
C ALA A 6 -6.99 -11.61 33.18
N ASP A 7 -5.85 -12.05 33.70
CA ASP A 7 -4.60 -11.30 33.75
C ASP A 7 -4.19 -10.87 32.33
N ASP A 8 -4.52 -9.65 31.93
CA ASP A 8 -3.84 -8.95 30.82
C ASP A 8 -2.54 -8.36 31.37
N ASN A 9 -1.57 -9.23 31.63
CA ASN A 9 -0.20 -8.83 31.87
C ASN A 9 0.40 -8.50 30.50
N ALA A 10 0.20 -7.27 30.01
CA ALA A 10 0.89 -6.79 28.82
C ALA A 10 2.40 -6.82 29.10
N GLU A 11 3.09 -7.84 28.61
CA GLU A 11 4.54 -7.96 28.75
C GLU A 11 5.21 -6.69 28.20
N ALA A 12 5.98 -6.01 29.05
CA ALA A 12 6.72 -4.83 28.64
C ALA A 12 7.71 -5.19 27.53
N LEU A 13 7.64 -4.49 26.39
CA LEU A 13 8.54 -4.73 25.26
C LEU A 13 10.01 -4.59 25.69
N PRO A 14 10.92 -5.44 25.17
CA PRO A 14 12.32 -5.41 25.56
C PRO A 14 12.97 -4.07 25.19
N THR A 15 13.76 -3.55 26.12
CA THR A 15 14.54 -2.32 25.89
C THR A 15 15.67 -2.60 24.89
N ILE A 16 15.72 -1.82 23.80
CA ILE A 16 16.75 -1.89 22.76
C ILE A 16 18.01 -1.17 23.22
N ILE A 17 17.84 0.05 23.77
CA ILE A 17 18.94 0.85 24.30
C ILE A 17 18.45 1.72 25.47
N GLU A 18 19.31 1.89 26.46
CA GLU A 18 19.09 2.77 27.61
C GLU A 18 20.29 3.71 27.79
N CYS A 19 20.01 5.00 28.01
CA CYS A 19 20.97 6.01 28.39
C CYS A 19 20.63 6.52 29.78
N SER A 20 21.47 6.20 30.76
CA SER A 20 21.26 6.55 32.17
C SER A 20 21.50 8.02 32.50
N GLN A 21 22.20 8.76 31.64
CA GLN A 21 22.53 10.18 31.81
C GLN A 21 22.47 10.90 30.47
N LEU A 22 21.60 11.88 30.37
CA LEU A 22 21.52 12.85 29.28
C LEU A 22 20.87 14.14 29.78
N ASN A 23 20.92 15.19 28.96
CA ASN A 23 20.06 16.35 29.14
C ASN A 23 18.99 16.39 28.06
N TYR A 24 17.79 16.82 28.43
CA TYR A 24 16.70 17.05 27.50
C TYR A 24 16.14 18.46 27.63
N SER A 25 15.51 18.94 26.57
CA SER A 25 14.69 20.15 26.56
C SER A 25 13.46 19.92 25.68
N MET A 26 12.31 20.38 26.13
CA MET A 26 11.04 20.30 25.42
C MET A 26 10.48 21.71 25.22
N ALA A 27 9.95 21.96 24.03
CA ALA A 27 9.29 23.20 23.69
C ALA A 27 7.97 22.92 22.97
N ASP A 28 7.02 23.85 23.12
CA ASP A 28 5.75 23.78 22.40
C ASP A 28 5.90 24.10 20.90
N GLU A 29 4.79 24.11 20.17
CA GLU A 29 4.76 24.45 18.75
C GLU A 29 5.29 25.87 18.43
N LYS A 30 5.23 26.81 19.40
CA LYS A 30 5.71 28.19 19.28
C LYS A 30 7.18 28.34 19.69
N GLY A 31 7.78 27.29 20.24
CA GLY A 31 9.14 27.28 20.75
C GLY A 31 9.26 27.80 22.19
N GLU A 32 8.14 27.95 22.91
CA GLU A 32 8.16 28.27 24.34
C GLU A 32 8.62 27.04 25.15
N PRO A 33 9.53 27.22 26.13
CA PRO A 33 10.06 26.09 26.88
C PRO A 33 9.00 25.48 27.80
N LEU A 34 8.78 24.17 27.67
CA LEU A 34 7.83 23.40 28.49
C LEU A 34 8.53 22.69 29.65
N ALA A 35 9.66 22.03 29.36
CA ALA A 35 10.40 21.22 30.33
C ALA A 35 11.86 21.07 29.91
N GLY A 36 12.72 20.67 30.85
CA GLY A 36 14.10 20.32 30.55
C GLY A 36 14.92 20.06 31.81
N GLY A 37 16.06 19.43 31.62
CA GLY A 37 16.97 19.08 32.70
C GLY A 37 17.72 17.79 32.45
N GLU A 38 18.34 17.26 33.50
CA GLU A 38 18.95 15.93 33.50
C GLU A 38 17.88 14.85 33.46
N ALA A 39 18.07 13.82 32.65
CA ALA A 39 17.17 12.67 32.53
C ALA A 39 17.93 11.38 32.19
N SER A 40 17.23 10.25 32.30
CA SER A 40 17.55 9.04 31.55
C SER A 40 16.54 8.84 30.43
N ALA A 41 16.91 8.08 29.40
CA ALA A 41 15.98 7.68 28.34
C ALA A 41 16.20 6.24 27.90
N SER A 42 15.12 5.58 27.49
CA SER A 42 15.15 4.24 26.92
C SER A 42 14.30 4.16 25.67
N ILE A 43 14.70 3.29 24.75
CA ILE A 43 13.99 3.01 23.50
C ILE A 43 13.65 1.53 23.48
N ASN A 44 12.41 1.19 23.15
CA ASN A 44 11.99 -0.16 22.79
C ASN A 44 11.46 -0.17 21.34
N ALA A 45 10.80 -1.25 20.93
CA ALA A 45 10.32 -1.40 19.56
C ALA A 45 9.21 -0.40 19.16
N GLU A 46 8.53 0.23 20.12
CA GLU A 46 7.36 1.08 19.87
C GLU A 46 7.39 2.45 20.53
N SER A 47 8.20 2.65 21.56
CA SER A 47 8.25 3.88 22.33
C SER A 47 9.65 4.35 22.69
N LEU A 48 9.74 5.66 22.91
CA LEU A 48 10.83 6.37 23.54
C LEU A 48 10.32 6.85 24.91
N SER A 49 10.96 6.39 25.98
CA SER A 49 10.68 6.83 27.35
C SER A 49 11.76 7.79 27.82
N VAL A 50 11.37 8.89 28.47
CA VAL A 50 12.27 9.85 29.10
C VAL A 50 11.88 9.97 30.56
N SER A 51 12.84 9.78 31.45
CA SER A 51 12.66 9.85 32.91
C SER A 51 13.51 10.99 33.45
N PRO A 52 12.94 12.21 33.61
CA PRO A 52 13.64 13.32 34.21
C PRO A 52 14.09 13.02 35.64
N ARG A 53 15.23 13.57 36.05
CA ARG A 53 15.69 13.48 37.45
C ARG A 53 14.69 14.12 38.43
N MET A 54 14.01 15.18 37.97
CA MET A 54 12.93 15.89 38.66
C MET A 54 11.86 16.22 37.62
N GLY A 55 10.60 15.86 37.88
CA GLY A 55 9.48 16.09 36.97
C GLY A 55 8.74 14.80 36.60
N GLU A 56 7.83 14.91 35.63
CA GLU A 56 7.01 13.80 35.17
C GLU A 56 7.72 13.03 34.03
N PRO A 57 7.72 11.68 34.05
CA PRO A 57 8.21 10.89 32.93
C PRO A 57 7.38 11.12 31.66
N LEU A 58 8.05 11.06 30.51
CA LEU A 58 7.44 11.16 29.19
C LEU A 58 7.50 9.79 28.51
N LEU A 59 6.37 9.33 27.97
CA LEU A 59 6.29 8.14 27.13
C LEU A 59 5.77 8.56 25.76
N LEU A 60 6.60 8.44 24.74
CA LEU A 60 6.30 8.88 23.38
C LEU A 60 6.20 7.67 22.46
N SER A 61 5.17 7.58 21.64
CA SER A 61 5.16 6.60 20.56
C SER A 61 6.16 7.01 19.49
N LEU A 62 6.93 6.06 18.97
CA LEU A 62 7.81 6.30 17.83
C LEU A 62 7.02 6.74 16.57
N ARG A 63 5.72 6.44 16.52
CA ARG A 63 4.80 6.89 15.45
C ARG A 63 4.50 8.37 15.49
N GLU A 64 4.70 9.05 16.60
CA GLU A 64 4.46 10.50 16.73
C GLU A 64 5.62 11.31 16.15
N ILE A 65 6.79 10.71 15.98
CA ILE A 65 7.98 11.39 15.44
C ILE A 65 7.78 11.67 13.95
N THR A 66 7.68 12.94 13.58
CA THR A 66 7.52 13.40 12.19
C THR A 66 8.84 13.80 11.54
N ALA A 67 9.81 14.26 12.33
CA ALA A 67 11.15 14.59 11.85
C ALA A 67 12.20 14.33 12.92
N LEU A 68 13.41 13.97 12.47
CA LEU A 68 14.60 13.77 13.28
C LEU A 68 15.75 14.56 12.66
N ASN A 69 16.51 15.27 13.49
CA ASN A 69 17.73 15.95 13.08
C ASN A 69 18.83 15.70 14.12
N ALA A 70 19.91 15.07 13.72
CA ALA A 70 21.07 14.81 14.58
C ALA A 70 22.28 15.58 14.03
N ALA A 71 22.71 16.61 14.76
CA ALA A 71 23.86 17.42 14.41
C ALA A 71 24.54 17.92 15.70
N ASP A 72 25.86 18.07 15.67
CA ASP A 72 26.64 18.67 16.77
C ASP A 72 26.34 18.08 18.16
N TYR A 73 26.21 16.74 18.26
CA TYR A 73 25.85 16.00 19.49
C TYR A 73 24.52 16.41 20.13
N ARG A 74 23.62 16.98 19.30
CA ARG A 74 22.24 17.31 19.64
C ARG A 74 21.30 16.55 18.71
N LEU A 75 20.33 15.85 19.31
CA LEU A 75 19.26 15.17 18.60
C LEU A 75 17.98 15.96 18.80
N GLU A 76 17.40 16.46 17.72
CA GLU A 76 16.12 17.16 17.70
C GLU A 76 15.04 16.27 17.09
N ILE A 77 13.89 16.23 17.75
CA ILE A 77 12.74 15.41 17.43
C ILE A 77 11.54 16.33 17.33
N VAL A 78 10.83 16.27 16.21
CA VAL A 78 9.56 16.99 16.01
C VAL A 78 8.42 15.98 16.11
N LEU A 79 7.44 16.25 16.98
CA LEU A 79 6.28 15.41 17.17
C LEU A 79 5.12 15.84 16.27
N SER A 80 4.14 14.96 16.07
CA SER A 80 2.90 15.26 15.32
C SER A 80 2.04 16.33 16.00
N SER A 81 2.22 16.56 17.30
CA SER A 81 1.65 17.69 18.05
C SER A 81 2.27 19.05 17.68
N GLY A 82 3.42 19.06 16.99
CA GLY A 82 4.22 20.27 16.73
C GLY A 82 5.25 20.56 17.83
N GLU A 83 5.19 19.87 18.97
CA GLU A 83 6.18 19.97 20.04
C GLU A 83 7.56 19.48 19.59
N LYS A 84 8.59 20.07 20.19
CA LYS A 84 9.99 19.79 19.88
C LYS A 84 10.69 19.26 21.12
N LEU A 85 11.26 18.07 20.99
CA LEU A 85 12.11 17.45 22.01
C LEU A 85 13.55 17.44 21.51
N ALA A 86 14.48 17.86 22.37
CA ALA A 86 15.90 17.80 22.08
C ALA A 86 16.67 17.06 23.16
N PHE A 87 17.60 16.20 22.76
CA PHE A 87 18.55 15.52 23.63
C PHE A 87 19.97 15.97 23.33
N PHE A 88 20.76 16.16 24.39
CA PHE A 88 22.18 16.52 24.31
C PHE A 88 22.93 15.98 25.53
N ASN A 89 24.27 16.02 25.48
CA ASN A 89 25.14 15.45 26.53
C ASN A 89 25.03 13.93 26.71
N LEU A 90 24.69 13.16 25.67
CA LEU A 90 24.68 11.69 25.69
C LEU A 90 26.10 11.06 25.70
N GLY A 91 27.15 11.89 25.55
CA GLY A 91 28.53 11.45 25.49
C GLY A 91 28.78 10.41 24.38
N ARG A 92 29.50 9.34 24.70
CA ARG A 92 29.85 8.28 23.74
C ARG A 92 28.65 7.47 23.24
N ARG A 93 27.48 7.61 23.89
CA ARG A 93 26.26 6.89 23.52
C ARG A 93 25.41 7.63 22.49
N PHE A 94 25.78 8.85 22.11
CA PHE A 94 25.02 9.67 21.17
C PHE A 94 24.74 8.95 19.85
N ASP A 95 25.79 8.47 19.17
CA ASP A 95 25.64 7.84 17.86
C ASP A 95 24.84 6.52 17.93
N ASP A 96 25.03 5.74 18.99
CA ASP A 96 24.27 4.51 19.22
C ASP A 96 22.80 4.81 19.49
N PHE A 97 22.49 5.81 20.31
CA PHE A 97 21.13 6.22 20.65
C PHE A 97 20.37 6.72 19.42
N VAL A 98 20.98 7.61 18.64
CA VAL A 98 20.38 8.12 17.39
C VAL A 98 20.12 6.97 16.42
N ARG A 99 21.10 6.08 16.23
CA ARG A 99 20.97 4.93 15.32
C ARG A 99 19.84 3.99 15.73
N GLU A 100 19.76 3.60 17.01
CA GLU A 100 18.72 2.69 17.47
C GLU A 100 17.34 3.36 17.44
N LEU A 101 17.24 4.68 17.70
CA LEU A 101 15.98 5.43 17.56
C LEU A 101 15.49 5.44 16.11
N VAL A 102 16.35 5.82 15.16
CA VAL A 102 16.01 5.87 13.72
C VAL A 102 15.61 4.47 13.25
N LYS A 103 16.35 3.44 13.66
CA LYS A 103 16.05 2.05 13.30
C LYS A 103 14.70 1.61 13.86
N ALA A 104 14.47 1.76 15.16
CA ALA A 104 13.20 1.35 15.80
C ALA A 104 12.00 2.09 15.18
N ARG A 105 12.14 3.41 14.96
CA ARG A 105 11.14 4.22 14.26
C ARG A 105 10.87 3.71 12.85
N ASN A 106 11.91 3.43 12.06
CA ASN A 106 11.72 2.97 10.70
C ASN A 106 11.05 1.60 10.66
N GLU A 107 11.44 0.64 11.50
CA GLU A 107 10.81 -0.69 11.54
C GLU A 107 9.31 -0.63 11.87
N ILE A 108 8.90 0.23 12.80
CA ILE A 108 7.48 0.39 13.11
C ILE A 108 6.70 1.05 11.96
N LEU A 109 7.30 2.04 11.29
CA LEU A 109 6.68 2.68 10.12
C LEU A 109 6.55 1.70 8.95
N LEU A 110 7.49 0.77 8.75
CA LEU A 110 7.36 -0.25 7.71
C LEU A 110 6.16 -1.18 7.95
N LYS A 111 5.90 -1.56 9.20
CA LYS A 111 4.70 -2.33 9.55
C LYS A 111 3.42 -1.55 9.23
N ASP A 112 3.41 -0.26 9.56
CA ASP A 112 2.28 0.62 9.27
C ASP A 112 2.12 0.82 7.75
N MET A 113 3.21 0.81 6.98
CA MET A 113 3.20 0.86 5.51
C MET A 113 2.84 -0.48 4.85
N LEU A 114 2.43 -1.50 5.61
CA LEU A 114 2.03 -2.82 5.10
C LEU A 114 3.16 -3.54 4.34
N MET A 115 4.41 -3.25 4.70
CA MET A 115 5.63 -3.73 4.05
C MET A 115 6.11 -5.07 4.64
N GLU A 116 5.30 -6.10 4.47
CA GLU A 116 5.61 -7.48 4.88
C GLU A 116 6.05 -8.30 3.67
N GLU A 117 7.33 -8.16 3.32
CA GLU A 117 7.94 -8.86 2.18
C GLU A 117 9.34 -9.36 2.55
N LYS A 118 9.78 -10.42 1.86
CA LYS A 118 11.13 -10.94 2.06
C LYS A 118 12.16 -9.91 1.58
N VAL A 119 13.14 -9.64 2.44
CA VAL A 119 14.30 -8.82 2.11
C VAL A 119 15.34 -9.66 1.39
N LEU A 120 15.72 -9.25 0.18
CA LEU A 120 16.75 -9.88 -0.66
C LEU A 120 18.14 -9.29 -0.40
N LYS A 121 18.23 -7.99 -0.11
CA LYS A 121 19.46 -7.31 0.31
C LYS A 121 19.18 -6.41 1.49
N GLN A 122 19.86 -6.71 2.59
CA GLN A 122 19.81 -5.94 3.82
C GLN A 122 20.59 -4.62 3.70
N SER A 123 20.20 -3.69 4.57
CA SER A 123 20.75 -2.37 4.88
C SER A 123 22.04 -1.98 4.15
N VAL A 124 21.91 -1.16 3.11
CA VAL A 124 23.03 -0.48 2.45
C VAL A 124 22.97 1.02 2.73
N LYS A 125 24.00 1.57 3.36
CA LYS A 125 24.10 3.02 3.62
C LYS A 125 24.53 3.77 2.37
N GLY A 126 23.97 4.94 2.15
CA GLY A 126 24.34 5.85 1.09
C GLY A 126 23.58 7.16 1.16
N THR A 127 23.47 7.83 0.02
CA THR A 127 22.68 9.05 -0.14
C THR A 127 21.65 8.85 -1.24
N TYR A 128 20.47 9.43 -1.06
CA TYR A 128 19.43 9.46 -2.09
C TYR A 128 19.13 10.88 -2.55
N SER A 129 18.63 10.98 -3.78
CA SER A 129 17.96 12.16 -4.31
C SER A 129 16.75 11.72 -5.10
N LEU A 130 15.59 12.28 -4.80
CA LEU A 130 14.31 11.99 -5.43
C LEU A 130 13.80 13.23 -6.14
N SER A 131 13.61 13.15 -7.44
CA SER A 131 13.06 14.25 -8.25
C SER A 131 11.75 13.86 -8.93
N GLU A 132 10.90 14.86 -9.12
CA GLU A 132 9.70 14.80 -9.97
C GLU A 132 9.94 15.76 -11.14
N GLY A 133 10.26 15.21 -12.31
CA GLY A 133 10.81 16.00 -13.41
C GLY A 133 12.17 16.62 -13.03
N GLU A 134 12.35 17.91 -13.29
CA GLU A 134 13.61 18.63 -13.03
C GLU A 134 13.79 19.07 -11.56
N GLN A 135 12.73 19.03 -10.75
CA GLN A 135 12.77 19.51 -9.37
C GLN A 135 13.13 18.39 -8.40
N VAL A 136 14.21 18.57 -7.65
CA VAL A 136 14.57 17.69 -6.53
C VAL A 136 13.59 17.95 -5.39
N SER A 137 12.80 16.93 -5.06
CA SER A 137 11.79 17.00 -4.01
C SER A 137 12.36 16.66 -2.63
N ARG A 138 13.27 15.67 -2.56
CA ARG A 138 13.82 15.14 -1.31
C ARG A 138 15.23 14.61 -1.55
N SER A 139 16.13 14.77 -0.58
CA SER A 139 17.47 14.18 -0.62
C SER A 139 18.06 14.07 0.78
N GLY A 140 19.09 13.25 0.94
CA GLY A 140 19.78 13.11 2.22
C GLY A 140 20.49 11.77 2.37
N PRO A 141 21.08 11.52 3.54
CA PRO A 141 21.56 10.19 3.92
C PRO A 141 20.38 9.22 4.05
N CYS A 142 20.60 7.98 3.64
CA CYS A 142 19.61 6.92 3.75
C CYS A 142 20.25 5.53 3.91
N GLU A 143 19.43 4.61 4.41
CA GLU A 143 19.61 3.19 4.21
C GLU A 143 18.71 2.72 3.05
N VAL A 144 19.19 1.76 2.26
CA VAL A 144 18.45 1.15 1.16
C VAL A 144 18.36 -0.36 1.37
N ARG A 145 17.19 -0.93 1.09
CA ARG A 145 16.94 -2.38 1.11
C ARG A 145 16.29 -2.82 -0.20
N VAL A 146 16.67 -4.00 -0.67
CA VAL A 146 16.03 -4.62 -1.86
C VAL A 146 15.08 -5.71 -1.36
N TYR A 147 13.80 -5.58 -1.69
CA TYR A 147 12.76 -6.57 -1.42
C TYR A 147 12.45 -7.36 -2.70
N GLU A 148 11.60 -8.38 -2.59
CA GLU A 148 11.19 -9.19 -3.74
C GLU A 148 10.49 -8.39 -4.84
N THR A 149 9.73 -7.35 -4.48
CA THR A 149 8.92 -6.60 -5.45
C THR A 149 9.17 -5.09 -5.45
N GLY A 150 10.09 -4.59 -4.62
CA GLY A 150 10.38 -3.16 -4.55
C GLY A 150 11.73 -2.80 -3.94
N LEU A 151 12.15 -1.57 -4.19
CA LEU A 151 13.29 -0.93 -3.56
C LEU A 151 12.80 -0.05 -2.41
N LEU A 152 13.26 -0.31 -1.20
CA LEU A 152 12.90 0.49 -0.04
C LEU A 152 14.03 1.48 0.27
N VAL A 153 13.67 2.75 0.41
CA VAL A 153 14.57 3.80 0.86
C VAL A 153 14.12 4.24 2.24
N LEU A 154 15.07 4.29 3.17
CA LEU A 154 14.90 4.65 4.57
C LEU A 154 15.74 5.91 4.82
N PRO A 155 15.21 7.11 4.54
CA PRO A 155 15.88 8.36 4.90
C PRO A 155 16.12 8.46 6.41
N GLU A 156 17.21 9.10 6.83
CA GLU A 156 17.45 9.30 8.27
C GLU A 156 16.54 10.39 8.87
N ALA A 157 16.14 11.38 8.07
CA ALA A 157 15.42 12.57 8.53
C ALA A 157 13.92 12.60 8.13
N SER A 158 13.43 11.64 7.35
CA SER A 158 12.04 11.62 6.86
C SER A 158 11.44 10.23 6.87
N ASP A 159 10.15 10.13 6.54
CA ASP A 159 9.47 8.84 6.41
C ASP A 159 10.08 7.97 5.31
N PRO A 160 10.10 6.64 5.51
CA PRO A 160 10.52 5.70 4.50
C PRO A 160 9.56 5.69 3.31
N PHE A 161 10.06 5.31 2.14
CA PHE A 161 9.24 5.13 0.94
C PHE A 161 9.70 3.93 0.13
N ARG A 162 8.74 3.31 -0.54
CA ARG A 162 8.95 2.15 -1.41
C ARG A 162 8.81 2.56 -2.86
N LEU A 163 9.69 2.03 -3.70
CA LEU A 163 9.57 2.08 -5.15
C LEU A 163 9.31 0.67 -5.71
N PRO A 164 8.05 0.33 -6.09
CA PRO A 164 7.74 -0.95 -6.69
C PRO A 164 8.45 -1.17 -8.03
N PHE A 165 8.99 -2.37 -8.25
CA PHE A 165 9.69 -2.72 -9.49
C PHE A 165 8.77 -2.72 -10.71
N SER A 166 7.46 -2.95 -10.50
CA SER A 166 6.44 -2.86 -11.54
C SER A 166 6.30 -1.46 -12.11
N PHE A 167 6.73 -0.41 -11.39
CA PHE A 167 6.65 0.99 -11.85
C PHE A 167 7.95 1.48 -12.50
N ILE A 168 9.04 0.71 -12.41
CA ILE A 168 10.34 1.10 -12.95
C ILE A 168 10.32 0.95 -14.47
N SER A 169 10.55 2.05 -15.18
CA SER A 169 10.73 2.09 -16.64
C SER A 169 12.18 1.83 -17.03
N SER A 170 13.14 2.34 -16.24
CA SER A 170 14.58 2.10 -16.45
C SER A 170 15.38 2.17 -15.15
N ALA A 171 16.43 1.35 -15.05
CA ALA A 171 17.45 1.44 -14.01
C ALA A 171 18.83 1.44 -14.68
N GLN A 172 19.70 2.38 -14.31
CA GLN A 172 21.02 2.56 -14.90
C GLN A 172 22.05 2.76 -13.80
N ALA A 173 23.15 1.99 -13.87
CA ALA A 173 24.29 2.14 -12.98
C ALA A 173 25.47 2.68 -13.77
N GLN A 174 25.90 3.90 -13.45
CA GLN A 174 27.02 4.58 -14.11
C GLN A 174 27.71 5.51 -13.10
N ASP A 175 29.03 5.61 -13.15
CA ASP A 175 29.82 6.54 -12.33
C ASP A 175 29.50 6.49 -10.83
N TYR A 176 29.33 5.27 -10.29
CA TYR A 176 28.93 5.01 -8.90
C TYR A 176 27.59 5.65 -8.48
N ARG A 177 26.71 5.87 -9.46
CA ARG A 177 25.32 6.31 -9.27
C ARG A 177 24.36 5.30 -9.87
N LEU A 178 23.37 4.91 -9.08
CA LEU A 178 22.26 4.10 -9.53
C LEU A 178 21.05 5.01 -9.72
N THR A 179 20.65 5.19 -10.98
CA THR A 179 19.50 6.02 -11.37
C THR A 179 18.34 5.12 -11.76
N VAL A 180 17.22 5.27 -11.06
CA VAL A 180 15.98 4.53 -11.29
C VAL A 180 14.89 5.52 -11.69
N THR A 181 14.25 5.29 -12.82
CA THR A 181 13.17 6.14 -13.34
C THR A 181 11.87 5.35 -13.42
N THR A 182 10.76 5.99 -13.07
CA THR A 182 9.43 5.37 -13.08
C THR A 182 8.62 5.76 -14.32
N GLU A 183 7.57 5.01 -14.60
CA GLU A 183 6.59 5.33 -15.65
C GLU A 183 5.84 6.66 -15.40
N ARG A 184 5.88 7.18 -14.18
CA ARG A 184 5.26 8.45 -13.78
C ARG A 184 6.24 9.63 -13.87
N GLY A 185 7.48 9.41 -14.33
CA GLY A 185 8.49 10.46 -14.50
C GLY A 185 9.25 10.82 -13.22
N GLN A 186 9.09 10.03 -12.15
CA GLN A 186 9.88 10.17 -10.93
C GLN A 186 11.27 9.56 -11.13
N THR A 187 12.31 10.22 -10.63
CA THR A 187 13.69 9.73 -10.71
C THR A 187 14.31 9.64 -9.32
N LEU A 188 14.75 8.44 -8.95
CA LEU A 188 15.53 8.17 -7.74
C LEU A 188 16.99 7.97 -8.14
N VAL A 189 17.88 8.73 -7.52
CA VAL A 189 19.34 8.56 -7.65
C VAL A 189 19.89 8.11 -6.32
N LEU A 190 20.62 6.99 -6.32
CA LEU A 190 21.39 6.50 -5.17
C LEU A 190 22.89 6.65 -5.46
N SER A 191 23.62 7.19 -4.48
CA SER A 191 25.07 7.40 -4.55
C SER A 191 25.73 7.19 -3.20
N MET A 192 27.06 7.34 -3.15
CA MET A 192 27.85 7.18 -1.91
C MET A 192 27.69 5.80 -1.25
N LEU A 193 27.44 4.76 -2.06
CA LEU A 193 27.22 3.37 -1.60
C LEU A 193 28.53 2.62 -1.30
N GLY A 194 29.68 3.21 -1.66
CA GLY A 194 31.00 2.63 -1.42
C GLY A 194 31.14 1.23 -2.03
N ARG A 195 31.63 0.28 -1.24
CA ARG A 195 31.82 -1.13 -1.66
C ARG A 195 30.50 -1.87 -1.91
N GLU A 196 29.39 -1.35 -1.41
CA GLU A 196 28.07 -1.94 -1.57
C GLU A 196 27.39 -1.53 -2.90
N PHE A 197 28.02 -0.67 -3.72
CA PHE A 197 27.46 -0.24 -5.01
C PHE A 197 27.17 -1.42 -5.95
N ASP A 198 28.18 -2.26 -6.22
CA ASP A 198 28.01 -3.40 -7.14
C ASP A 198 27.09 -4.49 -6.54
N PRO A 199 27.22 -4.90 -5.26
CA PRO A 199 26.27 -5.82 -4.63
C PRO A 199 24.82 -5.33 -4.66
N LEU A 200 24.57 -4.06 -4.37
CA LEU A 200 23.21 -3.49 -4.38
C LEU A 200 22.64 -3.48 -5.80
N THR A 201 23.41 -3.01 -6.79
CA THR A 201 22.98 -2.94 -8.18
C THR A 201 22.66 -4.34 -8.72
N ARG A 202 23.50 -5.33 -8.38
CA ARG A 202 23.26 -6.73 -8.74
C ARG A 202 21.97 -7.26 -8.10
N ALA A 203 21.80 -7.06 -6.80
CA ALA A 203 20.60 -7.51 -6.08
C ALA A 203 19.31 -6.88 -6.66
N LEU A 204 19.33 -5.59 -6.98
CA LEU A 204 18.22 -4.91 -7.64
C LEU A 204 17.91 -5.52 -9.02
N ASN A 205 18.94 -5.67 -9.87
CA ASN A 205 18.76 -6.25 -11.19
C ASN A 205 18.25 -7.69 -11.14
N ASP A 206 18.78 -8.51 -10.24
CA ASP A 206 18.36 -9.90 -10.06
C ASP A 206 16.90 -9.98 -9.59
N ALA A 207 16.48 -9.11 -8.66
CA ALA A 207 15.10 -9.05 -8.20
C ALA A 207 14.13 -8.59 -9.30
N MET A 208 14.49 -7.55 -10.07
CA MET A 208 13.70 -7.08 -11.21
C MET A 208 13.57 -8.15 -12.31
N ASN A 209 14.63 -8.92 -12.55
CA ASN A 209 14.62 -10.03 -13.51
C ASN A 209 13.77 -11.20 -13.00
N ALA A 210 13.86 -11.54 -11.71
CA ALA A 210 13.03 -12.57 -11.10
C ALA A 210 11.54 -12.23 -11.23
N LEU A 211 11.15 -10.98 -10.92
CA LEU A 211 9.78 -10.51 -11.09
C LEU A 211 9.32 -10.58 -12.55
N SER A 212 10.19 -10.18 -13.49
CA SER A 212 9.91 -10.22 -14.92
C SER A 212 9.77 -11.65 -15.45
N LEU A 213 10.54 -12.61 -14.92
CA LEU A 213 10.41 -14.03 -15.26
C LEU A 213 9.14 -14.63 -14.67
N LYS A 214 8.77 -14.29 -13.43
CA LYS A 214 7.51 -14.72 -12.80
C LYS A 214 6.29 -14.25 -13.60
N ALA A 215 6.30 -13.00 -14.07
CA ALA A 215 5.24 -12.47 -14.93
C ALA A 215 5.18 -13.22 -16.28
N GLN A 216 6.33 -13.47 -16.92
CA GLN A 216 6.38 -14.22 -18.18
C GLN A 216 5.92 -15.68 -18.01
N ALA A 217 6.29 -16.35 -16.93
CA ALA A 217 5.83 -17.70 -16.61
C ALA A 217 4.30 -17.74 -16.48
N THR A 218 3.73 -16.78 -15.75
CA THR A 218 2.27 -16.63 -15.60
C THR A 218 1.57 -16.47 -16.94
N PHE A 219 2.08 -15.60 -17.83
CA PHE A 219 1.50 -15.46 -19.18
C PHE A 219 1.70 -16.70 -20.06
N LYS A 220 2.81 -17.42 -19.91
CA LYS A 220 3.05 -18.65 -20.65
C LYS A 220 2.07 -19.76 -20.24
N GLU A 221 1.69 -19.82 -18.98
CA GLU A 221 0.65 -20.72 -18.48
C GLU A 221 -0.73 -20.32 -19.00
N LEU A 222 -1.06 -19.01 -18.98
CA LEU A 222 -2.34 -18.50 -19.47
C LEU A 222 -2.50 -18.68 -20.99
N VAL A 223 -1.41 -18.52 -21.75
CA VAL A 223 -1.42 -18.64 -23.22
C VAL A 223 -0.32 -19.60 -23.67
N PRO A 224 -0.52 -20.94 -23.54
CA PRO A 224 0.53 -21.94 -23.79
C PRO A 224 1.12 -21.88 -25.20
N LEU A 225 0.32 -21.50 -26.19
CA LEU A 225 0.72 -21.41 -27.60
C LEU A 225 1.38 -20.06 -27.97
N ALA A 226 1.51 -19.11 -27.04
CA ALA A 226 2.20 -17.85 -27.29
C ALA A 226 3.71 -18.05 -27.47
N ASP A 227 4.29 -17.38 -28.46
CA ASP A 227 5.73 -17.31 -28.64
C ASP A 227 6.39 -16.41 -27.57
N SER A 228 7.71 -16.51 -27.44
CA SER A 228 8.48 -15.78 -26.42
C SER A 228 8.46 -14.26 -26.59
N SER A 229 8.18 -13.74 -27.79
CA SER A 229 8.05 -12.29 -28.03
C SER A 229 6.72 -11.78 -27.49
N MET A 230 5.63 -12.49 -27.80
CA MET A 230 4.29 -12.21 -27.30
C MET A 230 4.23 -12.25 -25.77
N VAL A 231 4.74 -13.33 -25.16
CA VAL A 231 4.78 -13.50 -23.70
C VAL A 231 5.53 -12.34 -23.04
N ARG A 232 6.72 -11.99 -23.55
CA ARG A 232 7.54 -10.92 -23.00
C ARG A 232 6.87 -9.55 -23.10
N LYS A 233 6.18 -9.26 -24.20
CA LYS A 233 5.47 -7.99 -24.40
C LYS A 233 4.25 -7.90 -23.49
N ALA A 234 3.41 -8.93 -23.45
CA ALA A 234 2.22 -8.99 -22.61
C ALA A 234 2.56 -8.89 -21.11
N ALA A 235 3.58 -9.64 -20.66
CA ALA A 235 4.02 -9.65 -19.27
C ALA A 235 4.51 -8.29 -18.75
N ARG A 236 4.94 -7.36 -19.63
CA ARG A 236 5.32 -6.00 -19.21
C ARG A 236 4.14 -5.22 -18.63
N HIS A 237 2.92 -5.49 -19.09
CA HIS A 237 1.72 -4.78 -18.65
C HIS A 237 1.14 -5.32 -17.33
N ALA A 238 1.56 -6.51 -16.89
CA ALA A 238 0.98 -7.19 -15.73
C ALA A 238 2.04 -7.62 -14.68
N LYS A 239 3.18 -6.91 -14.63
CA LYS A 239 4.22 -7.15 -13.62
C LYS A 239 3.63 -7.03 -12.21
N ASP A 240 4.06 -7.94 -11.33
CA ASP A 240 3.64 -8.02 -9.94
C ASP A 240 2.11 -8.12 -9.70
N GLY A 241 1.36 -8.60 -10.70
CA GLY A 241 -0.08 -8.76 -10.62
C GLY A 241 -0.89 -7.52 -10.96
N ARG A 242 -0.25 -6.48 -11.54
CA ARG A 242 -0.94 -5.32 -12.13
C ARG A 242 -2.00 -5.80 -13.13
N ALA A 243 -3.17 -5.18 -13.11
CA ALA A 243 -4.23 -5.45 -14.08
C ALA A 243 -3.88 -4.80 -15.43
N ALA A 244 -3.65 -5.63 -16.44
CA ALA A 244 -3.34 -5.18 -17.79
C ALA A 244 -4.63 -4.80 -18.53
N MET A 245 -4.62 -3.67 -19.22
CA MET A 245 -5.78 -3.17 -19.99
C MET A 245 -6.00 -4.01 -21.25
N LYS A 246 -7.26 -4.28 -21.59
CA LYS A 246 -7.65 -5.01 -22.80
C LYS A 246 -6.99 -4.44 -24.05
N LYS A 247 -7.10 -3.12 -24.25
CA LYS A 247 -6.50 -2.42 -25.39
C LYS A 247 -5.00 -2.69 -25.54
N ASP A 248 -4.25 -2.70 -24.44
CA ASP A 248 -2.80 -2.94 -24.46
C ASP A 248 -2.47 -4.39 -24.79
N LEU A 249 -3.23 -5.33 -24.25
CA LEU A 249 -3.06 -6.76 -24.56
C LEU A 249 -3.46 -7.09 -25.99
N ASP A 250 -4.55 -6.53 -26.50
CA ASP A 250 -5.00 -6.68 -27.88
C ASP A 250 -3.97 -6.12 -28.88
N ALA A 251 -3.30 -5.02 -28.53
CA ALA A 251 -2.21 -4.44 -29.33
C ALA A 251 -0.98 -5.36 -29.40
N VAL A 252 -0.75 -6.21 -28.40
CA VAL A 252 0.26 -7.28 -28.47
C VAL A 252 -0.25 -8.45 -29.30
N SER A 253 -1.45 -8.95 -29.00
CA SER A 253 -2.13 -10.01 -29.73
C SER A 253 -3.60 -10.12 -29.29
N PRO A 254 -4.57 -10.06 -30.21
CA PRO A 254 -6.00 -10.25 -29.89
C PRO A 254 -6.36 -11.62 -29.30
N ARG A 255 -5.42 -12.57 -29.31
CA ARG A 255 -5.61 -13.91 -28.73
C ARG A 255 -5.43 -13.94 -27.22
N ILE A 256 -4.82 -12.92 -26.61
CA ILE A 256 -4.49 -12.91 -25.18
C ILE A 256 -5.75 -12.69 -24.34
N TRP A 257 -6.57 -11.69 -24.69
CA TRP A 257 -7.73 -11.32 -23.88
C TRP A 257 -8.74 -12.47 -23.69
N PRO A 258 -9.09 -13.27 -24.73
CA PRO A 258 -9.94 -14.44 -24.53
C PRO A 258 -9.39 -15.46 -23.52
N GLU A 259 -8.08 -15.65 -23.42
CA GLU A 259 -7.48 -16.56 -22.43
C GLU A 259 -7.55 -15.96 -21.01
N MET A 260 -7.45 -14.62 -20.88
CA MET A 260 -7.70 -13.94 -19.61
C MET A 260 -9.16 -14.11 -19.16
N GLU A 261 -10.12 -14.05 -20.09
CA GLU A 261 -11.54 -14.30 -19.81
C GLU A 261 -11.79 -15.74 -19.35
N LYS A 262 -11.15 -16.74 -19.98
CA LYS A 262 -11.20 -18.13 -19.51
C LYS A 262 -10.63 -18.28 -18.10
N LYS A 263 -9.63 -17.48 -17.74
CA LYS A 263 -9.10 -17.49 -16.37
C LYS A 263 -10.13 -16.99 -15.35
N LEU A 264 -10.92 -15.99 -15.69
CA LEU A 264 -12.05 -15.52 -14.87
C LEU A 264 -13.16 -16.58 -14.75
N GLU A 265 -13.40 -17.33 -15.82
CA GLU A 265 -14.35 -18.46 -15.84
C GLU A 265 -13.88 -19.58 -14.90
N ALA A 266 -12.63 -20.00 -15.02
CA ALA A 266 -12.03 -20.97 -14.11
C ALA A 266 -11.96 -20.49 -12.65
N ALA A 267 -12.01 -19.18 -12.41
CA ALA A 267 -11.99 -18.57 -11.08
C ALA A 267 -13.39 -18.34 -10.48
N GLY A 268 -14.48 -18.70 -11.18
CA GLY A 268 -15.85 -18.57 -10.65
C GLY A 268 -16.39 -17.13 -10.57
N VAL A 269 -15.83 -16.19 -11.35
CA VAL A 269 -16.25 -14.77 -11.35
C VAL A 269 -16.74 -14.26 -12.71
N PHE A 270 -16.96 -15.17 -13.64
CA PHE A 270 -17.22 -14.82 -15.04
C PHE A 270 -18.63 -14.30 -15.29
N GLU A 271 -19.62 -14.71 -14.50
CA GLU A 271 -20.99 -14.19 -14.63
C GLU A 271 -21.06 -12.72 -14.20
N GLU A 272 -20.37 -12.34 -13.13
CA GLU A 272 -20.24 -10.95 -12.73
C GLU A 272 -19.44 -10.15 -13.76
N TYR A 273 -18.37 -10.73 -14.29
CA TYR A 273 -17.58 -10.12 -15.36
C TYR A 273 -18.44 -9.85 -16.60
N ARG A 274 -19.25 -10.83 -17.06
CA ARG A 274 -20.15 -10.66 -18.21
C ARG A 274 -21.16 -9.55 -17.99
N TYR A 275 -21.76 -9.48 -16.80
CA TYR A 275 -22.69 -8.40 -16.46
C TYR A 275 -21.98 -7.04 -16.49
N LEU A 276 -20.84 -6.91 -15.80
CA LEU A 276 -20.06 -5.68 -15.73
C LEU A 276 -19.57 -5.23 -17.11
N LYS A 277 -19.12 -6.16 -17.95
CA LYS A 277 -18.76 -5.92 -19.35
C LYS A 277 -19.92 -5.36 -20.17
N SER A 278 -21.17 -5.74 -19.87
CA SER A 278 -22.35 -5.29 -20.61
C SER A 278 -22.78 -3.84 -20.27
N ILE A 279 -22.43 -3.35 -19.08
CA ILE A 279 -22.73 -1.98 -18.64
C ILE A 279 -21.52 -1.04 -18.68
N GLY A 280 -20.31 -1.58 -18.78
CA GLY A 280 -19.05 -0.86 -18.73
C GLY A 280 -18.41 -0.59 -20.08
N GLN A 281 -17.24 0.06 -20.02
CA GLN A 281 -16.42 0.39 -21.18
C GLN A 281 -15.47 -0.78 -21.49
N ALA A 282 -15.92 -1.73 -22.31
CA ALA A 282 -15.23 -3.02 -22.53
C ALA A 282 -13.74 -2.89 -22.92
N ASP A 283 -13.38 -1.96 -23.81
CA ASP A 283 -11.98 -1.78 -24.24
C ASP A 283 -11.05 -1.21 -23.16
N ARG A 284 -11.63 -0.71 -22.08
CA ARG A 284 -10.93 -0.12 -20.93
C ARG A 284 -10.92 -1.03 -19.70
N MET A 285 -11.48 -2.24 -19.83
CA MET A 285 -11.42 -3.24 -18.77
C MET A 285 -9.97 -3.71 -18.60
N CYS A 286 -9.63 -4.07 -17.36
CA CYS A 286 -8.30 -4.61 -17.04
C CYS A 286 -8.45 -5.91 -16.27
N ILE A 287 -7.56 -6.88 -16.51
CA ILE A 287 -7.49 -8.13 -15.74
C ILE A 287 -6.07 -8.30 -15.21
N GLY A 288 -5.95 -8.63 -13.92
CA GLY A 288 -4.70 -8.91 -13.25
C GLY A 288 -4.71 -10.28 -12.58
N VAL A 289 -3.54 -10.91 -12.56
CA VAL A 289 -3.31 -12.20 -11.91
C VAL A 289 -2.03 -12.08 -11.08
N LYS A 290 -2.12 -12.30 -9.78
CA LYS A 290 -0.98 -12.30 -8.85
C LYS A 290 -0.85 -13.66 -8.18
N LYS A 291 0.34 -14.25 -8.25
CA LYS A 291 0.66 -15.49 -7.53
C LYS A 291 1.24 -15.16 -6.16
N GLY A 292 0.51 -15.52 -5.12
CA GLY A 292 0.81 -15.25 -3.71
C GLY A 292 0.42 -13.83 -3.28
N LEU A 293 -0.12 -13.74 -2.08
CA LEU A 293 -0.35 -12.52 -1.32
C LEU A 293 0.46 -12.58 -0.02
N PRO A 294 0.75 -11.45 0.65
CA PRO A 294 1.41 -11.50 1.95
C PRO A 294 0.63 -12.28 3.01
N ALA A 295 -0.71 -12.21 2.96
CA ALA A 295 -1.59 -12.94 3.88
C ALA A 295 -1.63 -14.45 3.59
N ASP A 296 -1.46 -14.84 2.32
CA ASP A 296 -1.39 -16.24 1.89
C ASP A 296 -0.50 -16.36 0.65
N PRO A 297 0.72 -16.92 0.77
CA PRO A 297 1.66 -17.03 -0.34
C PRO A 297 1.26 -18.08 -1.37
N ASN A 298 0.31 -18.97 -1.06
CA ASN A 298 -0.08 -20.11 -1.89
C ASN A 298 -1.29 -19.82 -2.78
N VAL A 299 -2.07 -18.76 -2.49
CA VAL A 299 -3.22 -18.40 -3.33
C VAL A 299 -2.82 -17.74 -4.62
N GLU A 300 -3.64 -17.93 -5.64
CA GLU A 300 -3.63 -17.09 -6.83
C GLU A 300 -4.75 -16.06 -6.74
N TYR A 301 -4.38 -14.79 -6.81
CA TYR A 301 -5.31 -13.67 -6.74
C TYR A 301 -5.64 -13.19 -8.15
N VAL A 302 -6.89 -13.33 -8.55
CA VAL A 302 -7.40 -12.88 -9.84
C VAL A 302 -8.34 -11.71 -9.62
N TRP A 303 -8.14 -10.62 -10.34
CA TRP A 303 -8.92 -9.41 -10.16
C TRP A 303 -9.09 -8.66 -11.47
N TYR A 304 -10.15 -7.86 -11.56
CA TYR A 304 -10.41 -7.05 -12.74
C TYR A 304 -11.05 -5.71 -12.40
N LEU A 305 -10.87 -4.76 -13.31
CA LEU A 305 -11.40 -3.42 -13.23
C LEU A 305 -12.33 -3.15 -14.41
N THR A 306 -13.50 -2.58 -14.10
CA THR A 306 -14.50 -2.21 -15.09
C THR A 306 -14.90 -0.75 -14.91
N PRO A 307 -14.46 0.15 -15.81
CA PRO A 307 -14.96 1.51 -15.84
C PRO A 307 -16.41 1.55 -16.33
N VAL A 308 -17.30 2.14 -15.55
CA VAL A 308 -18.73 2.34 -15.84
C VAL A 308 -19.05 3.83 -15.74
N TYR A 309 -19.20 4.45 -16.90
CA TYR A 309 -19.54 5.86 -17.07
C TYR A 309 -20.19 6.09 -18.44
N GLY A 310 -20.93 7.19 -18.58
CA GLY A 310 -21.45 7.68 -19.86
C GLY A 310 -21.67 9.19 -19.87
N GLU A 311 -22.03 9.75 -21.03
CA GLU A 311 -22.38 11.17 -21.15
C GLU A 311 -23.73 11.45 -20.47
N GLY A 312 -23.93 12.69 -20.01
CA GLY A 312 -25.17 13.09 -19.33
C GLY A 312 -25.39 12.41 -17.98
N GLY A 313 -24.32 11.90 -17.36
CA GLY A 313 -24.35 11.39 -16.00
C GLY A 313 -24.81 9.93 -15.84
N LYS A 314 -24.95 9.15 -16.92
CA LYS A 314 -25.46 7.77 -16.86
C LYS A 314 -24.83 6.82 -17.90
N PRO A 315 -24.65 5.52 -17.57
CA PRO A 315 -24.67 4.95 -16.23
C PRO A 315 -23.32 5.18 -15.52
N GLY A 316 -23.38 5.67 -14.28
CA GLY A 316 -22.28 5.57 -13.33
C GLY A 316 -21.20 6.65 -13.42
N ASN A 317 -20.42 6.78 -12.35
CA ASN A 317 -19.16 7.52 -12.26
C ASN A 317 -18.23 6.59 -11.49
N ALA A 318 -17.98 5.41 -12.05
CA ALA A 318 -17.59 4.26 -11.26
C ALA A 318 -16.46 3.47 -11.92
N LEU A 319 -15.42 3.18 -11.15
CA LEU A 319 -14.45 2.14 -11.42
C LEU A 319 -14.77 0.97 -10.50
N ILE A 320 -15.28 -0.11 -11.08
CA ILE A 320 -15.73 -1.29 -10.35
C ILE A 320 -14.58 -2.29 -10.30
N MET A 321 -14.26 -2.79 -9.11
CA MET A 321 -13.25 -3.81 -8.87
C MET A 321 -13.90 -5.07 -8.32
N GLU A 322 -13.58 -6.19 -8.95
CA GLU A 322 -13.92 -7.53 -8.46
C GLU A 322 -12.62 -8.32 -8.28
N ALA A 323 -12.56 -9.16 -7.25
CA ALA A 323 -11.39 -9.99 -7.03
C ALA A 323 -11.70 -11.25 -6.21
N VAL A 324 -10.98 -12.32 -6.55
CA VAL A 324 -11.07 -13.65 -5.95
C VAL A 324 -9.67 -14.18 -5.65
N SER A 325 -9.52 -14.87 -4.51
CA SER A 325 -8.34 -15.66 -4.17
C SER A 325 -8.68 -17.13 -4.42
N ILE A 326 -7.80 -17.85 -5.11
CA ILE A 326 -7.99 -19.27 -5.46
C ILE A 326 -6.89 -20.06 -4.73
N ALA A 327 -7.25 -20.95 -3.81
CA ALA A 327 -6.28 -21.80 -3.14
C ALA A 327 -5.89 -23.01 -4.00
N PRO A 328 -4.70 -23.61 -3.79
CA PRO A 328 -4.29 -24.79 -4.55
C PRO A 328 -5.22 -25.99 -4.30
N GLY A 329 -5.78 -26.55 -5.37
CA GLY A 329 -6.61 -27.76 -5.30
C GLY A 329 -8.10 -27.52 -5.03
N GLU A 330 -8.51 -26.28 -4.75
CA GLU A 330 -9.91 -25.89 -4.73
C GLU A 330 -10.41 -25.68 -6.17
N THR A 331 -11.41 -26.45 -6.57
CA THR A 331 -12.34 -26.00 -7.61
C THR A 331 -13.30 -25.02 -6.96
N PRO A 332 -13.58 -23.84 -7.56
CA PRO A 332 -14.59 -22.95 -7.01
C PRO A 332 -15.91 -23.72 -6.90
N GLU A 333 -16.35 -24.01 -5.67
CA GLU A 333 -17.66 -24.58 -5.45
C GLU A 333 -18.73 -23.53 -5.81
N GLU A 334 -19.83 -23.95 -6.41
CA GLU A 334 -21.03 -23.11 -6.51
C GLU A 334 -21.57 -22.95 -5.08
N GLU A 335 -21.06 -21.97 -4.32
CA GLU A 335 -21.51 -21.73 -2.95
C GLU A 335 -22.99 -21.31 -2.94
N GLU A 336 -23.78 -22.00 -2.11
CA GLU A 336 -25.15 -21.59 -1.80
C GLU A 336 -25.15 -20.19 -1.15
N PRO A 337 -26.17 -19.36 -1.42
CA PRO A 337 -26.16 -17.96 -1.00
C PRO A 337 -26.06 -17.85 0.53
N ALA A 338 -24.99 -17.22 1.00
CA ALA A 338 -24.80 -16.88 2.41
C ALA A 338 -26.01 -16.09 2.96
N GLU A 339 -26.48 -16.49 4.15
CA GLU A 339 -27.55 -15.79 4.87
C GLU A 339 -27.20 -14.31 5.13
N PRO A 340 -28.20 -13.42 5.27
CA PRO A 340 -28.00 -11.97 5.19
C PRO A 340 -27.20 -11.34 6.36
N GLU A 341 -26.80 -12.13 7.34
CA GLU A 341 -26.06 -11.72 8.52
C GLU A 341 -24.72 -12.45 8.51
N ALA A 342 -23.73 -11.88 7.80
CA ALA A 342 -22.39 -12.44 7.78
C ALA A 342 -21.74 -12.29 9.16
N GLU A 343 -21.88 -13.30 10.00
CA GLU A 343 -20.86 -13.60 11.01
C GLU A 343 -19.56 -13.92 10.26
N GLU A 344 -18.46 -13.34 10.76
CA GLU A 344 -17.13 -13.50 10.19
C GLU A 344 -16.72 -14.97 10.31
N GLU A 345 -16.64 -15.70 9.20
CA GLU A 345 -16.05 -17.04 9.21
C GLU A 345 -14.55 -16.91 9.50
N VAL A 346 -14.18 -17.30 10.72
CA VAL A 346 -12.81 -17.47 11.16
C VAL A 346 -12.39 -18.88 10.75
N THR A 347 -11.45 -19.02 9.82
CA THR A 347 -10.87 -20.34 9.50
C THR A 347 -10.10 -20.88 10.71
N GLU A 348 -9.80 -22.19 10.74
CA GLU A 348 -9.07 -22.85 11.84
C GLU A 348 -7.72 -22.16 12.20
N ASP A 349 -7.17 -21.33 11.29
CA ASP A 349 -5.94 -20.56 11.46
C ASP A 349 -6.16 -19.10 11.94
N GLY A 350 -7.38 -18.71 12.31
CA GLY A 350 -7.69 -17.35 12.76
C GLY A 350 -7.79 -16.30 11.65
N GLN A 351 -7.80 -16.71 10.37
CA GLN A 351 -7.97 -15.80 9.24
C GLN A 351 -9.47 -15.59 8.95
N LYS A 352 -9.90 -14.32 8.96
CA LYS A 352 -11.27 -13.93 8.58
C LYS A 352 -11.45 -14.05 7.07
N SER A 353 -12.36 -14.93 6.64
CA SER A 353 -12.85 -15.02 5.27
C SER A 353 -13.57 -13.71 4.90
N ILE A 354 -12.95 -12.88 4.06
CA ILE A 354 -13.66 -11.73 3.46
C ILE A 354 -14.51 -12.30 2.32
N GLY A 355 -15.79 -12.56 2.60
CA GLY A 355 -16.75 -13.03 1.60
C GLY A 355 -16.71 -12.23 0.30
N LYS A 356 -17.00 -12.90 -0.83
CA LYS A 356 -16.95 -12.32 -2.18
C LYS A 356 -17.73 -11.00 -2.24
N ALA A 357 -17.07 -9.94 -2.71
CA ALA A 357 -17.64 -8.59 -2.76
C ALA A 357 -17.13 -7.80 -3.97
N THR A 358 -18.04 -7.07 -4.59
CA THR A 358 -17.75 -6.07 -5.62
C THR A 358 -17.50 -4.72 -4.96
N TYR A 359 -16.37 -4.09 -5.28
CA TYR A 359 -15.96 -2.78 -4.75
C TYR A 359 -16.17 -1.70 -5.79
N VAL A 360 -16.72 -0.56 -5.40
CA VAL A 360 -16.97 0.56 -6.32
C VAL A 360 -16.19 1.78 -5.88
N PHE A 361 -15.44 2.37 -6.80
CA PHE A 361 -14.69 3.60 -6.61
C PHE A 361 -15.19 4.67 -7.57
N ARG A 362 -15.09 5.95 -7.20
CA ARG A 362 -15.39 7.05 -8.12
C ARG A 362 -14.26 7.26 -9.12
N ILE A 363 -14.60 7.60 -10.36
CA ILE A 363 -13.62 8.01 -11.38
C ILE A 363 -13.24 9.49 -11.18
N VAL A 364 -14.26 10.34 -11.04
CA VAL A 364 -14.12 11.79 -10.78
C VAL A 364 -15.02 12.24 -9.63
N SER A 365 -14.92 13.51 -9.22
CA SER A 365 -15.87 14.08 -8.27
C SER A 365 -17.30 13.97 -8.79
N ARG A 366 -18.25 13.68 -7.89
CA ARG A 366 -19.68 13.64 -8.22
C ARG A 366 -20.21 14.97 -8.75
N LYS A 367 -19.64 16.08 -8.27
CA LYS A 367 -20.01 17.43 -8.70
C LYS A 367 -19.62 17.70 -10.15
N ASP A 368 -18.44 17.26 -10.56
CA ASP A 368 -17.89 17.55 -11.88
C ASP A 368 -18.44 16.61 -12.95
N TYR A 369 -18.74 15.37 -12.56
CA TYR A 369 -19.15 14.29 -13.47
C TYR A 369 -20.25 14.66 -14.48
N PRO A 370 -21.37 15.33 -14.11
CA PRO A 370 -22.44 15.65 -15.07
C PRO A 370 -22.03 16.60 -16.21
N GLY A 371 -20.97 17.39 -16.01
CA GLY A 371 -20.50 18.39 -16.97
C GLY A 371 -19.37 17.92 -17.88
N MET A 372 -18.88 16.69 -17.71
CA MET A 372 -17.72 16.19 -18.46
C MET A 372 -18.11 15.62 -19.82
N SER A 373 -17.29 15.92 -20.84
CA SER A 373 -17.40 15.32 -22.16
C SER A 373 -16.99 13.83 -22.16
N LYS A 374 -17.42 13.05 -23.16
CA LYS A 374 -16.92 11.67 -23.32
C LYS A 374 -15.38 11.60 -23.37
N ALA A 375 -14.73 12.53 -24.06
CA ALA A 375 -13.28 12.54 -24.17
C ALA A 375 -12.57 12.79 -22.82
N ASP A 376 -13.13 13.67 -21.98
CA ASP A 376 -12.57 13.95 -20.65
C ASP A 376 -12.85 12.79 -19.68
N LEU A 377 -14.03 12.17 -19.77
CA LEU A 377 -14.34 10.95 -19.01
C LEU A 377 -13.45 9.79 -19.40
N ASP A 378 -13.17 9.63 -20.70
CA ASP A 378 -12.25 8.61 -21.21
C ASP A 378 -10.85 8.79 -20.64
N ARG A 379 -10.32 10.03 -20.63
CA ARG A 379 -9.01 10.36 -20.04
C ARG A 379 -9.01 10.13 -18.52
N ALA A 380 -10.06 10.58 -17.83
CA ALA A 380 -10.17 10.42 -16.38
C ALA A 380 -10.28 8.93 -15.98
N ALA A 381 -10.98 8.11 -16.77
CA ALA A 381 -11.09 6.68 -16.54
C ALA A 381 -9.77 5.95 -16.73
N GLU A 382 -8.99 6.26 -17.78
CA GLU A 382 -7.64 5.70 -17.96
C GLU A 382 -6.74 6.03 -16.77
N GLU A 383 -6.77 7.29 -16.31
CA GLU A 383 -5.97 7.72 -15.16
C GLU A 383 -6.45 7.07 -13.86
N ALA A 384 -7.76 6.94 -13.65
CA ALA A 384 -8.31 6.26 -12.48
C ALA A 384 -7.93 4.77 -12.45
N VAL A 385 -7.99 4.09 -13.60
CA VAL A 385 -7.54 2.69 -13.75
C VAL A 385 -6.06 2.55 -13.40
N ARG A 386 -5.22 3.44 -13.94
CA ARG A 386 -3.77 3.43 -13.71
C ARG A 386 -3.46 3.66 -12.23
N THR A 387 -4.10 4.66 -11.63
CA THR A 387 -3.86 5.02 -10.23
C THR A 387 -4.40 3.99 -9.26
N LEU A 388 -5.57 3.39 -9.52
CA LEU A 388 -6.08 2.29 -8.69
C LEU A 388 -5.15 1.08 -8.76
N ASN A 389 -4.65 0.73 -9.95
CA ASN A 389 -3.59 -0.28 -10.11
C ASN A 389 -2.38 0.00 -9.25
N ASP A 390 -1.87 1.23 -9.32
CA ASP A 390 -0.68 1.64 -8.57
C ASP A 390 -0.95 1.54 -7.06
N CYS A 391 -2.13 1.96 -6.61
CA CYS A 391 -2.52 1.91 -5.20
C CYS A 391 -2.67 0.46 -4.67
N MET A 392 -3.26 -0.45 -5.46
CA MET A 392 -3.41 -1.85 -5.06
C MET A 392 -2.06 -2.55 -4.88
N ILE A 393 -1.08 -2.22 -5.73
CA ILE A 393 0.31 -2.69 -5.56
C ILE A 393 0.92 -2.09 -4.29
N ALA A 394 0.78 -0.77 -4.07
CA ALA A 394 1.38 -0.08 -2.94
C ALA A 394 0.89 -0.61 -1.58
N ILE A 395 -0.39 -0.97 -1.47
CA ILE A 395 -0.97 -1.54 -0.24
C ILE A 395 -0.88 -3.08 -0.18
N ASN A 396 -0.14 -3.71 -1.10
CA ASN A 396 0.00 -5.16 -1.21
C ASN A 396 -1.35 -5.90 -1.25
N PHE A 397 -2.31 -5.35 -1.99
CA PHE A 397 -3.67 -5.89 -2.17
C PHE A 397 -4.51 -6.04 -0.88
N ARG A 398 -4.14 -5.38 0.22
CA ARG A 398 -4.95 -5.36 1.45
C ARG A 398 -6.20 -4.50 1.28
N ARG A 399 -7.34 -5.14 1.02
CA ARG A 399 -8.63 -4.46 0.75
C ARG A 399 -9.35 -3.96 2.00
N GLU A 400 -9.22 -4.67 3.12
CA GLU A 400 -9.91 -4.36 4.36
C GLU A 400 -9.81 -2.90 4.82
N PRO A 401 -8.61 -2.29 4.92
CA PRO A 401 -8.48 -0.90 5.35
C PRO A 401 -9.13 0.11 4.39
N ILE A 402 -9.51 -0.28 3.17
CA ILE A 402 -10.20 0.62 2.23
C ILE A 402 -11.65 0.88 2.68
N PHE A 403 -12.33 -0.14 3.21
CA PHE A 403 -13.77 -0.07 3.46
C PHE A 403 -14.17 -0.02 4.93
N LEU A 404 -13.23 -0.16 5.86
CA LEU A 404 -13.50 0.09 7.28
C LEU A 404 -13.93 1.55 7.50
N SER A 405 -14.96 1.76 8.32
CA SER A 405 -15.35 3.10 8.75
C SER A 405 -14.26 3.73 9.62
N ASP A 406 -14.24 5.06 9.70
CA ASP A 406 -13.28 5.75 10.57
C ASP A 406 -13.48 5.39 12.06
N GLU A 407 -14.69 4.99 12.46
CA GLU A 407 -14.98 4.46 13.79
C GLU A 407 -14.30 3.10 13.99
N LYS A 408 -14.49 2.15 13.06
CA LYS A 408 -13.86 0.82 13.13
C LYS A 408 -12.34 0.88 13.11
N LEU A 409 -11.75 1.82 12.36
CA LEU A 409 -10.30 2.02 12.36
C LEU A 409 -9.74 2.42 13.73
N ARG A 410 -10.54 3.06 14.59
CA ARG A 410 -10.12 3.47 15.93
C ARG A 410 -10.27 2.36 16.98
N GLU A 411 -10.86 1.23 16.61
CA GLU A 411 -10.92 0.07 17.50
C GLU A 411 -9.53 -0.55 17.67
N PRO A 412 -9.17 -1.04 18.89
CA PRO A 412 -7.84 -1.61 19.16
C PRO A 412 -7.38 -2.66 18.14
N ALA A 413 -8.31 -3.52 17.69
CA ALA A 413 -8.04 -4.57 16.71
C ALA A 413 -7.61 -4.05 15.32
N ASN A 414 -7.97 -2.80 14.98
CA ASN A 414 -7.73 -2.19 13.67
C ASN A 414 -6.73 -1.03 13.72
N LEU A 415 -6.08 -0.77 14.86
CA LEU A 415 -5.17 0.36 15.02
C LEU A 415 -4.02 0.35 14.01
N GLN A 416 -3.52 -0.84 13.64
CA GLN A 416 -2.52 -0.95 12.56
C GLN A 416 -3.02 -0.31 11.26
N TYR A 417 -4.27 -0.54 10.88
CA TYR A 417 -4.85 0.05 9.68
C TYR A 417 -5.07 1.55 9.80
N LEU A 418 -5.39 2.07 11.00
CA LEU A 418 -5.43 3.52 11.21
C LEU A 418 -4.06 4.15 10.92
N TYR A 419 -2.98 3.56 11.43
CA TYR A 419 -1.63 4.01 11.14
C TYR A 419 -1.27 3.86 9.66
N SER A 420 -1.69 2.76 9.02
CA SER A 420 -1.54 2.60 7.56
C SER A 420 -2.22 3.71 6.77
N VAL A 421 -3.45 4.09 7.13
CA VAL A 421 -4.17 5.20 6.48
C VAL A 421 -3.44 6.53 6.68
N GLN A 422 -2.82 6.75 7.83
CA GLN A 422 -2.05 7.97 8.12
C GLN A 422 -0.72 8.02 7.34
N ARG A 423 -0.13 6.88 6.98
CA ARG A 423 1.19 6.82 6.34
C ARG A 423 1.15 6.59 4.82
N LEU A 424 0.17 5.84 4.31
CA LEU A 424 0.07 5.50 2.90
C LEU A 424 -0.88 6.45 2.14
N PRO A 425 -0.36 7.39 1.32
CA PRO A 425 -1.21 8.25 0.51
C PRO A 425 -2.08 7.46 -0.48
N GLU A 426 -1.60 6.32 -0.98
CA GLU A 426 -2.34 5.44 -1.88
C GLU A 426 -3.57 4.82 -1.20
N LEU A 427 -3.45 4.44 0.07
CA LEU A 427 -4.58 3.95 0.84
C LEU A 427 -5.61 5.05 1.11
N ARG A 428 -5.15 6.29 1.40
CA ARG A 428 -6.05 7.45 1.51
C ARG A 428 -6.78 7.74 0.21
N TYR A 429 -6.08 7.68 -0.92
CA TYR A 429 -6.66 7.87 -2.25
C TYR A 429 -7.78 6.86 -2.53
N LEU A 430 -7.54 5.59 -2.23
CA LEU A 430 -8.54 4.52 -2.37
C LEU A 430 -9.75 4.78 -1.46
N ARG A 431 -9.50 5.07 -0.18
CA ARG A 431 -10.57 5.39 0.79
C ARG A 431 -11.38 6.60 0.34
N GLU A 432 -10.75 7.67 -0.12
CA GLU A 432 -11.44 8.89 -0.55
C GLU A 432 -12.42 8.61 -1.70
N ARG A 433 -12.01 7.77 -2.67
CA ARG A 433 -12.82 7.44 -3.86
C ARG A 433 -13.78 6.29 -3.64
N PHE A 434 -13.60 5.48 -2.61
CA PHE A 434 -14.47 4.36 -2.33
C PHE A 434 -15.94 4.83 -2.18
N VAL A 435 -16.87 4.15 -2.84
CA VAL A 435 -18.31 4.50 -2.77
C VAL A 435 -19.03 3.55 -1.83
N GLY A 436 -18.71 2.27 -1.95
CA GLY A 436 -19.31 1.18 -1.21
C GLY A 436 -18.89 -0.17 -1.79
N ARG A 437 -19.33 -1.24 -1.15
CA ARG A 437 -19.15 -2.62 -1.60
C ARG A 437 -20.48 -3.37 -1.60
N VAL A 438 -20.64 -4.33 -2.51
CA VAL A 438 -21.81 -5.21 -2.60
C VAL A 438 -21.38 -6.64 -2.36
N ALA A 439 -21.92 -7.28 -1.33
CA ALA A 439 -21.69 -8.69 -1.05
C ALA A 439 -22.49 -9.59 -2.01
N HIS A 440 -21.96 -10.77 -2.34
CA HIS A 440 -22.59 -11.70 -3.27
C HIS A 440 -23.61 -12.61 -2.56
N ALA A 441 -24.75 -12.05 -2.19
CA ALA A 441 -25.87 -12.80 -1.58
C ALA A 441 -26.86 -13.35 -2.63
N GLY A 442 -26.34 -13.82 -3.78
CA GLY A 442 -27.11 -14.29 -4.94
C GLY A 442 -27.17 -13.31 -6.13
N LYS A 443 -27.20 -13.84 -7.36
CA LYS A 443 -26.99 -13.09 -8.62
C LYS A 443 -27.93 -11.89 -8.82
N GLU A 444 -29.23 -12.10 -8.68
CA GLU A 444 -30.22 -11.03 -8.93
C GLU A 444 -30.19 -9.95 -7.84
N LYS A 445 -29.97 -10.36 -6.58
CA LYS A 445 -29.78 -9.44 -5.45
C LYS A 445 -28.51 -8.60 -5.65
N TRP A 446 -27.40 -9.24 -6.03
CA TRP A 446 -26.14 -8.57 -6.34
C TRP A 446 -26.30 -7.53 -7.45
N LYS A 447 -26.93 -7.86 -8.59
CA LYS A 447 -27.19 -6.90 -9.68
C LYS A 447 -28.05 -5.72 -9.22
N LYS A 448 -29.09 -5.99 -8.43
CA LYS A 448 -30.00 -4.97 -7.90
C LYS A 448 -29.24 -4.02 -6.96
N ASP A 449 -28.47 -4.57 -6.03
CA ASP A 449 -27.70 -3.79 -5.05
C ASP A 449 -26.61 -2.96 -5.74
N LEU A 450 -25.90 -3.54 -6.72
CA LEU A 450 -24.92 -2.82 -7.54
C LEU A 450 -25.58 -1.68 -8.34
N SER A 451 -26.73 -1.94 -8.97
CA SER A 451 -27.48 -0.91 -9.70
C SER A 451 -27.91 0.24 -8.76
N ALA A 452 -28.36 -0.08 -7.55
CA ALA A 452 -28.72 0.91 -6.55
C ALA A 452 -27.51 1.74 -6.08
N LEU A 453 -26.36 1.10 -5.88
CA LEU A 453 -25.11 1.78 -5.53
C LEU A 453 -24.66 2.72 -6.66
N LEU A 454 -24.68 2.26 -7.92
CA LEU A 454 -24.32 3.09 -9.08
C LEU A 454 -25.26 4.29 -9.24
N ALA A 455 -26.57 4.09 -9.01
CA ALA A 455 -27.56 5.16 -9.03
C ALA A 455 -27.34 6.17 -7.89
N PHE A 456 -27.06 5.68 -6.67
CA PHE A 456 -26.67 6.54 -5.54
C PHE A 456 -25.44 7.39 -5.88
N ASN A 457 -24.43 6.78 -6.50
CA ASN A 457 -23.17 7.46 -6.78
C ASN A 457 -23.31 8.66 -7.73
N VAL A 458 -24.28 8.64 -8.64
CA VAL A 458 -24.59 9.76 -9.54
C VAL A 458 -25.77 10.62 -9.05
N GLY A 459 -26.45 10.19 -7.99
CA GLY A 459 -27.63 10.87 -7.42
C GLY A 459 -27.33 11.89 -6.34
N THR A 460 -26.09 11.96 -5.85
CA THR A 460 -25.60 12.97 -4.90
C THR A 460 -24.43 13.73 -5.52
N ALA A 461 -24.25 15.00 -5.15
CA ALA A 461 -23.08 15.81 -5.54
C ALA A 461 -21.98 15.81 -4.46
N ASP A 462 -22.26 15.30 -3.26
CA ASP A 462 -21.33 15.29 -2.13
C ASP A 462 -20.48 14.01 -2.14
N ASP A 463 -19.18 14.17 -2.29
CA ASP A 463 -18.18 13.10 -2.32
C ASP A 463 -17.92 12.45 -0.95
N SER A 464 -18.32 13.08 0.15
CA SER A 464 -18.12 12.52 1.50
C SER A 464 -19.12 11.41 1.84
N VAL A 465 -20.31 11.43 1.23
CA VAL A 465 -21.39 10.47 1.52
C VAL A 465 -21.03 9.07 1.04
N ARG A 466 -21.14 8.10 1.94
CA ARG A 466 -20.93 6.68 1.67
C ARG A 466 -22.26 5.98 1.42
N TRP A 467 -22.24 4.98 0.56
CA TRP A 467 -23.40 4.13 0.37
C TRP A 467 -23.56 3.23 1.60
N SER A 468 -24.65 3.44 2.35
CA SER A 468 -25.11 2.53 3.39
C SER A 468 -26.34 1.81 2.88
N LYS A 469 -26.37 0.48 3.04
CA LYS A 469 -27.59 -0.29 2.81
C LYS A 469 -28.59 0.07 3.90
N ALA A 470 -29.80 0.46 3.51
CA ALA A 470 -30.91 0.70 4.44
C ALA A 470 -31.43 -0.62 5.02
#